data_AF-A0A926BIA8-F1
#
_entry.id   AF-A0A926BIA8-F1
#
_cell.length_a   1.000
_cell.length_b   1.000
_cell.length_c   1.000
_cell.angle_alpha   90.00
_cell.angle_beta   90.00
_cell.angle_gamma   90.00
#
_symmetry.space_group_name_H-M   'P 1'
#
loop_
_entity.id
_entity.type
_entity.pdbx_description
1 polymer ?
#
loop_
_entity_poly.entity_id
_entity_poly.type
_entity_poly.pdbx_seq_one_letter_code
_entity_poly.pdbx_strand_id
1 'polypeptide(L)'
;MDSSSLLPDNDLALLPTTGVTRPRVPNLAGPTTASTPAAVSSDDAQLLRGLLEDGPLPMPSGNGSGMRSSLGVGFGLDEMEEVRSLPLSETHIDDILRISQQLKASDVHITVELPPMFRIDGKLTPSKWEPVTPREAQRIVYDILSSEQIERFERTKELDFSYGVANIGRFRFNVYRQKGCVGFAMRAIPAIIPSIDQLRLPSILK
;
A
#
# COMPACT_ATOMS: atom_id res chain seq x y z
N MET A 1 -24.43 -34.52 -48.65
CA MET A 1 -25.83 -34.79 -48.26
C MET A 1 -25.93 -36.30 -48.12
N ASP A 2 -25.99 -36.92 -46.96
CA ASP A 2 -26.07 -36.51 -45.57
C ASP A 2 -25.59 -37.75 -44.79
N SER A 3 -24.68 -37.62 -43.83
CA SER A 3 -24.21 -38.75 -43.02
C SER A 3 -23.76 -38.21 -41.67
N SER A 4 -24.75 -37.89 -40.86
CA SER A 4 -24.64 -37.54 -39.46
C SER A 4 -24.44 -38.84 -38.65
N SER A 5 -23.22 -39.08 -38.16
CA SER A 5 -22.91 -40.12 -37.18
C SER A 5 -22.62 -39.48 -35.83
N LEU A 6 -23.51 -39.78 -34.88
CA LEU A 6 -23.55 -39.33 -33.50
C LEU A 6 -22.31 -39.75 -32.69
N LEU A 7 -21.90 -38.85 -31.80
CA LEU A 7 -20.87 -39.01 -30.77
C LEU A 7 -21.29 -40.08 -29.74
N PRO A 8 -20.36 -40.86 -29.17
CA PRO A 8 -20.67 -41.79 -28.10
C PRO A 8 -20.68 -41.13 -26.71
N ASP A 9 -21.64 -41.58 -25.91
CA ASP A 9 -21.93 -41.21 -24.53
C ASP A 9 -20.84 -41.60 -23.52
N ASN A 10 -20.34 -40.59 -22.81
CA ASN A 10 -20.32 -40.47 -21.35
C ASN A 10 -20.08 -41.75 -20.51
N ASP A 11 -18.79 -42.07 -20.26
CA ASP A 11 -18.36 -43.04 -19.25
C ASP A 11 -17.79 -42.30 -18.04
N LEU A 12 -18.66 -42.02 -17.05
CA LEU A 12 -18.35 -41.29 -15.84
C LEU A 12 -17.76 -42.27 -14.80
N ALA A 13 -16.44 -42.40 -14.81
CA ALA A 13 -15.69 -43.19 -13.83
C ALA A 13 -15.86 -42.64 -12.40
N LEU A 14 -16.50 -43.43 -11.53
CA LEU A 14 -16.59 -43.23 -10.09
C LEU A 14 -15.26 -43.62 -9.43
N LEU A 15 -14.52 -42.64 -8.90
CA LEU A 15 -13.35 -42.87 -8.04
C LEU A 15 -13.78 -42.92 -6.57
N PRO A 16 -13.40 -43.94 -5.77
CA PRO A 16 -13.71 -43.98 -4.35
C PRO A 16 -12.79 -43.03 -3.55
N THR A 17 -13.42 -42.26 -2.66
CA THR A 17 -12.78 -41.30 -1.76
C THR A 17 -12.02 -42.02 -0.63
N THR A 18 -10.69 -42.00 -0.65
CA THR A 18 -9.86 -42.44 0.49
C THR A 18 -9.47 -41.25 1.37
N GLY A 19 -9.73 -41.41 2.68
CA GLY A 19 -9.65 -40.36 3.69
C GLY A 19 -8.26 -39.80 3.96
N VAL A 20 -8.22 -38.48 4.19
CA VAL A 20 -7.05 -37.73 4.65
C VAL A 20 -7.03 -37.70 6.18
N THR A 21 -6.17 -38.50 6.80
CA THR A 21 -5.80 -38.37 8.21
C THR A 21 -4.78 -37.24 8.40
N ARG A 22 -5.13 -36.21 9.19
CA ARG A 22 -4.21 -35.12 9.57
C ARG A 22 -3.14 -35.61 10.57
N PRO A 23 -1.87 -35.18 10.46
CA PRO A 23 -0.85 -35.46 11.46
C PRO A 23 -1.05 -34.62 12.75
N ARG A 24 -0.80 -35.26 13.89
CA ARG A 24 -0.90 -34.72 15.25
C ARG A 24 0.37 -33.92 15.59
N VAL A 25 0.24 -32.61 15.84
CA VAL A 25 1.33 -31.76 16.37
C VAL A 25 1.52 -32.02 17.88
N PRO A 26 2.76 -32.28 18.36
CA PRO A 26 3.05 -32.30 19.78
C PRO A 26 3.23 -30.90 20.37
N ASN A 27 2.83 -30.80 21.64
CA ASN A 27 2.65 -29.63 22.48
C ASN A 27 3.95 -28.85 22.77
N LEU A 28 3.93 -27.52 22.62
CA LEU A 28 5.05 -26.63 22.96
C LEU A 28 4.88 -26.14 24.41
N ALA A 29 5.71 -26.65 25.32
CA ALA A 29 5.79 -26.18 26.70
C ALA A 29 6.59 -24.87 26.78
N GLY A 30 6.06 -23.86 27.49
CA GLY A 30 6.81 -22.67 27.91
C GLY A 30 7.68 -22.96 29.16
N PRO A 31 7.94 -21.94 30.01
CA PRO A 31 8.87 -20.83 29.80
C PRO A 31 10.00 -20.86 30.86
N THR A 32 11.24 -20.50 30.52
CA THR A 32 12.34 -20.45 31.49
C THR A 32 13.25 -19.23 31.29
N THR A 33 13.08 -18.31 32.23
CA THR A 33 14.05 -17.47 32.96
C THR A 33 15.09 -16.61 32.24
N ALA A 34 15.00 -15.32 32.56
CA ALA A 34 16.07 -14.34 32.51
C ALA A 34 17.29 -14.72 33.36
N SER A 35 18.49 -14.46 32.84
CA SER A 35 19.70 -14.23 33.62
C SER A 35 20.72 -13.42 32.81
N THR A 36 20.93 -12.17 33.23
CA THR A 36 22.13 -11.33 33.03
C THR A 36 23.05 -11.56 34.25
N PRO A 37 24.34 -11.15 34.36
CA PRO A 37 25.29 -10.50 33.42
C PRO A 37 26.64 -11.23 33.27
N ALA A 38 27.44 -10.84 32.27
CA ALA A 38 28.89 -10.96 32.34
C ALA A 38 29.55 -9.69 31.80
N ALA A 39 30.33 -9.05 32.67
CA ALA A 39 31.18 -7.91 32.39
C ALA A 39 32.40 -8.33 31.56
N VAL A 40 32.82 -7.49 30.61
CA VAL A 40 34.17 -7.52 30.05
C VAL A 40 34.77 -6.11 30.08
N SER A 41 36.00 -6.12 30.56
CA SER A 41 36.97 -5.06 30.84
C SER A 41 37.12 -3.97 29.79
N SER A 42 37.26 -2.76 30.33
CA SER A 42 37.92 -1.58 29.76
C SER A 42 39.36 -1.86 29.30
N ASP A 43 39.76 -1.31 28.14
CA ASP A 43 41.03 -0.57 28.01
C ASP A 43 41.32 0.11 26.64
N ASP A 44 40.48 0.03 25.59
CA ASP A 44 40.86 0.57 24.26
C ASP A 44 39.88 1.57 23.64
N ALA A 45 39.68 2.75 24.25
CA ALA A 45 38.92 3.82 23.59
C ALA A 45 39.33 5.26 23.98
N GLN A 46 40.63 5.52 24.15
CA GLN A 46 41.16 6.88 24.22
C GLN A 46 42.15 7.10 23.07
N LEU A 47 41.66 7.58 21.92
CA LEU A 47 42.42 8.36 20.92
C LEU A 47 41.54 8.71 19.71
N LEU A 48 40.59 9.65 19.88
CA LEU A 48 40.17 10.59 18.81
C LEU A 48 39.19 11.65 19.36
N ARG A 49 39.71 12.65 20.07
CA ARG A 49 38.97 13.87 20.40
C ARG A 49 39.91 15.05 20.18
N GLY A 50 39.69 15.80 19.11
CA GLY A 50 40.45 17.01 18.82
C GLY A 50 40.31 17.40 17.36
N LEU A 51 39.25 18.13 17.03
CA LEU A 51 39.15 19.14 15.95
C LEU A 51 37.68 19.54 15.80
N LEU A 52 37.39 20.81 16.10
CA LEU A 52 36.20 21.64 15.79
C LEU A 52 35.67 22.37 17.03
N GLU A 53 36.46 23.32 17.52
CA GLU A 53 35.94 24.53 18.15
C GLU A 53 35.67 25.55 17.04
N ASP A 54 34.43 26.03 16.91
CA ASP A 54 34.12 27.37 16.41
C ASP A 54 32.74 27.81 16.95
N GLY A 55 32.67 29.07 17.36
CA GLY A 55 31.70 29.62 18.31
C GLY A 55 30.24 29.79 17.85
N PRO A 56 29.38 30.33 18.74
CA PRO A 56 27.93 30.42 18.51
C PRO A 56 27.59 31.51 17.49
N LEU A 57 26.84 31.15 16.45
CA LEU A 57 26.28 32.10 15.49
C LEU A 57 25.06 32.85 16.07
N PRO A 58 24.87 34.15 15.74
CA PRO A 58 23.83 35.00 16.31
C PRO A 58 22.43 34.78 15.71
N MET A 59 21.43 35.02 16.55
CA MET A 59 19.99 35.01 16.27
C MET A 59 19.57 36.21 15.40
N PRO A 60 18.61 36.07 14.45
CA PRO A 60 17.84 37.20 13.97
C PRO A 60 16.61 37.46 14.86
N SER A 61 16.59 38.63 15.50
CA SER A 61 15.36 39.26 16.00
C SER A 61 14.50 39.72 14.82
N GLY A 62 13.22 39.34 14.83
CA GLY A 62 12.21 39.82 13.88
C GLY A 62 10.80 39.46 14.34
N ASN A 63 10.09 40.43 14.90
CA ASN A 63 8.70 40.37 15.34
C ASN A 63 7.73 39.92 14.24
N GLY A 64 6.73 39.10 14.60
CA GLY A 64 5.56 38.87 13.76
C GLY A 64 4.67 37.70 14.21
N SER A 65 3.88 37.94 15.27
CA SER A 65 2.57 37.34 15.57
C SER A 65 2.17 36.04 14.86
N GLY A 66 1.99 34.95 15.63
CA GLY A 66 1.14 33.85 15.22
C GLY A 66 1.39 32.55 15.98
N MET A 67 0.86 32.45 17.21
CA MET A 67 0.55 31.14 17.77
C MET A 67 -0.24 30.34 16.73
N ARG A 68 0.30 29.21 16.28
CA ARG A 68 -0.53 28.11 15.77
C ARG A 68 -0.30 26.91 16.67
N SER A 69 -1.20 26.85 17.64
CA SER A 69 -1.50 25.69 18.45
C SER A 69 -1.67 24.44 17.59
N SER A 70 -1.15 23.36 18.15
CA SER A 70 -1.54 21.99 17.90
C SER A 70 -3.06 21.78 17.86
N LEU A 71 -3.44 20.71 17.16
CA LEU A 71 -4.76 20.05 17.08
C LEU A 71 -5.79 20.63 16.09
N GLY A 72 -6.08 19.81 15.07
CA GLY A 72 -7.25 19.93 14.20
C GLY A 72 -6.91 20.04 12.72
N VAL A 73 -6.47 18.95 12.09
CA VAL A 73 -6.24 18.93 10.63
C VAL A 73 -7.59 18.83 9.91
N GLY A 74 -8.25 19.96 9.73
CA GLY A 74 -9.30 20.14 8.74
C GLY A 74 -8.71 20.87 7.54
N PHE A 75 -8.30 20.13 6.50
CA PHE A 75 -7.89 20.70 5.22
C PHE A 75 -9.14 21.20 4.47
N GLY A 76 -9.12 22.47 4.04
CA GLY A 76 -10.23 23.12 3.37
C GLY A 76 -10.42 22.64 1.93
N LEU A 77 -11.64 22.81 1.39
CA LEU A 77 -11.97 22.47 0.00
C LEU A 77 -11.19 23.31 -1.05
N ASP A 78 -10.64 24.45 -0.65
CA ASP A 78 -9.87 25.37 -1.52
C ASP A 78 -8.44 24.85 -1.78
N GLU A 79 -7.80 24.20 -0.81
CA GLU A 79 -6.46 23.59 -0.98
C GLU A 79 -6.49 22.36 -1.90
N MET A 80 -7.67 21.79 -2.16
CA MET A 80 -7.83 20.58 -2.98
C MET A 80 -7.65 20.83 -4.49
N GLU A 81 -7.82 22.07 -4.97
CA GLU A 81 -7.42 22.47 -6.33
C GLU A 81 -5.90 22.57 -6.44
N GLU A 82 -5.20 22.92 -5.35
CA GLU A 82 -3.74 23.12 -5.36
C GLU A 82 -2.98 21.79 -5.30
N VAL A 83 -3.48 20.80 -4.53
CA VAL A 83 -2.91 19.43 -4.55
C VAL A 83 -3.09 18.76 -5.92
N ARG A 84 -4.07 19.17 -6.73
CA ARG A 84 -4.24 18.71 -8.13
C ARG A 84 -3.19 19.24 -9.09
N SER A 85 -2.36 20.20 -8.67
CA SER A 85 -1.34 20.87 -9.48
C SER A 85 0.08 20.73 -8.94
N LEU A 86 0.30 19.97 -7.86
CA LEU A 86 1.65 19.67 -7.40
C LEU A 86 2.35 18.69 -8.36
N PRO A 87 3.67 18.84 -8.56
CA PRO A 87 4.41 17.89 -9.38
C PRO A 87 4.42 16.52 -8.67
N LEU A 88 4.25 15.45 -9.46
CA LEU A 88 4.36 14.08 -8.99
C LEU A 88 5.74 13.77 -8.39
N SER A 89 6.76 14.58 -8.73
CA SER A 89 8.10 14.51 -8.18
C SER A 89 8.17 14.75 -6.67
N GLU A 90 7.23 15.45 -6.06
CA GLU A 90 7.22 15.75 -4.61
C GLU A 90 6.04 15.11 -3.87
N THR A 91 5.12 14.49 -4.61
CA THR A 91 3.91 13.90 -4.03
C THR A 91 4.20 12.52 -3.43
N HIS A 92 3.78 12.32 -2.17
CA HIS A 92 3.83 11.02 -1.51
C HIS A 92 2.57 10.20 -1.83
N ILE A 93 2.66 8.87 -1.75
CA ILE A 93 1.51 8.00 -2.01
C ILE A 93 0.31 8.31 -1.11
N ASP A 94 0.58 8.75 0.13
CA ASP A 94 -0.46 9.06 1.11
C ASP A 94 -1.36 10.20 0.65
N ASP A 95 -0.83 11.16 -0.10
CA ASP A 95 -1.62 12.27 -0.62
C ASP A 95 -2.54 11.80 -1.76
N ILE A 96 -2.05 10.92 -2.63
CA ILE A 96 -2.87 10.26 -3.66
C ILE A 96 -3.99 9.43 -2.99
N LEU A 97 -3.68 8.73 -1.90
CA LEU A 97 -4.65 7.96 -1.12
C LEU A 97 -5.71 8.86 -0.46
N ARG A 98 -5.29 9.98 0.13
CA ARG A 98 -6.22 10.99 0.71
C ARG A 98 -7.17 11.52 -0.34
N ILE A 99 -6.66 11.89 -1.51
CA ILE A 99 -7.45 12.42 -2.62
C ILE A 99 -8.41 11.37 -3.15
N SER A 100 -7.96 10.13 -3.30
CA SER A 100 -8.82 8.99 -3.66
C SER A 100 -9.99 8.85 -2.70
N GLN A 101 -9.73 8.95 -1.39
CA GLN A 101 -10.76 8.82 -0.36
C GLN A 101 -11.75 9.99 -0.38
N GLN A 102 -11.26 11.22 -0.60
CA GLN A 102 -12.09 12.43 -0.71
C GLN A 102 -12.98 12.40 -1.95
N LEU A 103 -12.43 11.96 -3.09
CA LEU A 103 -13.18 11.77 -4.34
C LEU A 103 -14.10 10.54 -4.31
N LYS A 104 -14.07 9.75 -3.24
CA LYS A 104 -14.77 8.46 -3.12
C LYS A 104 -14.48 7.53 -4.30
N ALA A 105 -13.24 7.56 -4.79
CA ALA A 105 -12.80 6.69 -5.85
C ALA A 105 -12.70 5.25 -5.35
N SER A 106 -13.26 4.32 -6.12
CA SER A 106 -13.23 2.88 -5.87
C SER A 106 -11.85 2.28 -6.12
N ASP A 107 -11.21 2.74 -7.20
CA ASP A 107 -9.92 2.25 -7.67
C ASP A 107 -9.11 3.42 -8.22
N VAL A 108 -7.80 3.33 -8.10
CA VAL A 108 -6.87 4.28 -8.70
C VAL A 108 -5.83 3.52 -9.49
N HIS A 109 -5.57 3.98 -10.69
CA HIS A 109 -4.63 3.38 -11.61
C HIS A 109 -3.52 4.38 -11.90
N ILE A 110 -2.29 3.98 -11.65
CA ILE A 110 -1.09 4.74 -11.98
C ILE A 110 -0.32 3.95 -13.01
N THR A 111 -0.17 4.54 -14.19
CA THR A 111 0.53 3.96 -15.33
C THR A 111 1.42 5.03 -15.93
N VAL A 112 2.60 4.62 -16.38
CA VAL A 112 3.60 5.51 -16.97
C VAL A 112 3.05 6.15 -18.24
N GLU A 113 3.44 7.41 -18.50
CA GLU A 113 2.98 8.27 -19.60
C GLU A 113 1.50 8.67 -19.55
N LEU A 114 0.78 8.27 -18.50
CA LEU A 114 -0.60 8.66 -18.27
C LEU A 114 -0.72 9.43 -16.95
N PRO A 115 -1.65 10.40 -16.85
CA PRO A 115 -1.97 10.98 -15.55
C PRO A 115 -2.62 9.91 -14.65
N PRO A 116 -2.53 10.04 -13.32
CA PRO A 116 -3.24 9.15 -12.41
C PRO A 116 -4.74 9.15 -12.71
N MET A 117 -5.29 7.94 -12.87
CA MET A 117 -6.69 7.73 -13.23
C MET A 117 -7.47 7.28 -11.99
N PHE A 118 -8.58 7.96 -11.70
CA PHE A 118 -9.46 7.62 -10.59
C PHE A 118 -10.75 7.01 -11.12
N ARG A 119 -11.19 5.90 -10.52
CA ARG A 119 -12.49 5.30 -10.82
C ARG A 119 -13.54 5.76 -9.82
N ILE A 120 -14.34 6.74 -10.22
CA ILE A 120 -15.41 7.33 -9.38
C ILE A 120 -16.76 6.85 -9.94
N ASP A 121 -17.59 6.24 -9.10
CA ASP A 121 -18.92 5.73 -9.49
C ASP A 121 -18.92 4.86 -10.77
N GLY A 122 -17.86 4.06 -10.95
CA GLY A 122 -17.69 3.17 -12.10
C GLY A 122 -17.12 3.82 -13.37
N LYS A 123 -16.86 5.14 -13.37
CA LYS A 123 -16.23 5.85 -14.50
C LYS A 123 -14.76 6.13 -14.20
N LEU A 124 -13.89 5.88 -15.18
CA LEU A 124 -12.48 6.28 -15.12
C LEU A 124 -12.36 7.75 -15.50
N THR A 125 -11.82 8.55 -14.59
CA THR A 125 -11.61 9.99 -14.74
C THR A 125 -10.13 10.31 -14.59
N PRO A 126 -9.50 10.96 -15.60
CA PRO A 126 -8.13 11.43 -15.47
C PRO A 126 -8.06 12.58 -14.46
N SER A 127 -6.98 12.59 -13.67
CA SER A 127 -6.63 13.73 -12.83
C SER A 127 -6.03 14.87 -13.64
N LYS A 128 -5.90 16.05 -13.01
CA LYS A 128 -5.25 17.23 -13.61
C LYS A 128 -3.72 17.23 -13.43
N TRP A 129 -3.14 16.16 -12.87
CA TRP A 129 -1.70 16.06 -12.69
C TRP A 129 -0.97 15.86 -14.01
N GLU A 130 0.34 16.11 -13.96
CA GLU A 130 1.23 15.77 -15.06
C GLU A 130 1.25 14.25 -15.32
N PRO A 131 1.59 13.83 -16.56
CA PRO A 131 1.80 12.42 -16.86
C PRO A 131 2.92 11.83 -16.00
N VAL A 132 2.68 10.63 -15.47
CA VAL A 132 3.62 9.98 -14.56
C VAL A 132 4.84 9.49 -15.34
N THR A 133 6.03 9.89 -14.91
CA THR A 133 7.27 9.40 -15.51
C THR A 133 7.64 7.99 -14.99
N PRO A 134 8.42 7.19 -15.74
CA PRO A 134 8.79 5.85 -15.28
C PRO A 134 9.57 5.87 -13.95
N ARG A 135 10.37 6.92 -13.74
CA ARG A 135 11.17 7.12 -12.53
C ARG A 135 10.28 7.43 -11.32
N GLU A 136 9.26 8.26 -11.49
CA GLU A 136 8.31 8.58 -10.41
C GLU A 136 7.46 7.38 -10.03
N ALA A 137 6.94 6.64 -11.03
CA ALA A 137 6.19 5.41 -10.76
C ALA A 137 7.03 4.40 -9.98
N GLN A 138 8.30 4.23 -10.35
CA GLN A 138 9.22 3.35 -9.62
C GLN A 138 9.46 3.87 -8.20
N ARG A 139 9.72 5.17 -8.02
CA ARG A 139 9.92 5.75 -6.68
C ARG A 139 8.72 5.47 -5.77
N ILE A 140 7.52 5.84 -6.22
CA ILE A 140 6.28 5.69 -5.45
C ILE A 140 6.06 4.23 -5.03
N VAL A 141 6.35 3.29 -5.93
CA VAL A 141 6.23 1.86 -5.62
C VAL A 141 7.28 1.41 -4.62
N TYR A 142 8.52 1.88 -4.69
CA TYR A 142 9.56 1.40 -3.78
C TYR A 142 9.40 2.03 -2.39
N ASP A 143 8.79 3.20 -2.30
CA ASP A 143 8.46 3.86 -1.03
C ASP A 143 7.40 3.07 -0.22
N ILE A 144 6.51 2.31 -0.89
CA ILE A 144 5.46 1.51 -0.23
C ILE A 144 5.86 0.07 0.06
N LEU A 145 6.91 -0.43 -0.60
CA LEU A 145 7.33 -1.82 -0.48
C LEU A 145 8.41 -1.98 0.59
N SER A 146 8.28 -3.02 1.40
CA SER A 146 9.37 -3.50 2.26
C SER A 146 10.48 -4.17 1.45
N SER A 147 11.69 -4.28 2.01
CA SER A 147 12.83 -4.91 1.32
C SER A 147 12.53 -6.32 0.82
N GLU A 148 11.83 -7.15 1.61
CA GLU A 148 11.42 -8.50 1.22
C GLU A 148 10.42 -8.47 0.03
N GLN A 149 9.51 -7.51 0.04
CA GLN A 149 8.55 -7.31 -1.05
C GLN A 149 9.22 -6.80 -2.33
N ILE A 150 10.25 -5.95 -2.22
CA ILE A 150 11.04 -5.48 -3.35
C ILE A 150 11.76 -6.67 -4.01
N GLU A 151 12.42 -7.52 -3.22
CA GLU A 151 13.08 -8.73 -3.74
C GLU A 151 12.07 -9.65 -4.44
N ARG A 152 10.89 -9.82 -3.85
CA ARG A 152 9.82 -10.60 -4.47
C ARG A 152 9.37 -9.97 -5.79
N PHE A 153 9.11 -8.66 -5.80
CA PHE A 153 8.68 -7.92 -6.98
C PHE A 153 9.70 -7.99 -8.12
N GLU A 154 11.00 -7.86 -7.84
CA GLU A 154 12.04 -7.99 -8.87
C GLU A 154 12.09 -9.39 -9.48
N ARG A 155 11.81 -10.42 -8.69
CA ARG A 155 11.80 -11.82 -9.16
C ARG A 155 10.52 -12.16 -9.94
N THR A 156 9.34 -11.82 -9.43
CA THR A 156 8.05 -12.19 -10.02
C THR A 156 7.51 -11.17 -11.01
N LYS A 157 7.98 -9.92 -10.96
CA LYS A 157 7.51 -8.75 -11.74
C LYS A 157 6.07 -8.34 -11.47
N GLU A 158 5.47 -8.93 -10.45
CA GLU A 158 4.13 -8.64 -9.95
C GLU A 158 4.09 -8.86 -8.43
N LEU A 159 3.28 -8.07 -7.74
CA LEU A 159 3.07 -8.19 -6.30
C LEU A 159 1.69 -7.67 -5.91
N ASP A 160 1.00 -8.42 -5.06
CA ASP A 160 -0.25 -8.02 -4.43
C ASP A 160 -0.03 -7.94 -2.91
N PHE A 161 -0.41 -6.82 -2.31
CA PHE A 161 -0.33 -6.62 -0.87
C PHE A 161 -1.42 -5.67 -0.37
N SER A 162 -1.64 -5.68 0.94
CA SER A 162 -2.56 -4.74 1.60
C SER A 162 -1.75 -3.68 2.34
N TYR A 163 -2.16 -2.43 2.21
CA TYR A 163 -1.56 -1.28 2.87
C TYR A 163 -2.63 -0.55 3.68
N GLY A 164 -2.35 -0.29 4.96
CA GLY A 164 -3.27 0.41 5.84
C GLY A 164 -2.66 1.73 6.29
N VAL A 165 -3.37 2.84 6.04
CA VAL A 165 -2.95 4.17 6.49
C VAL A 165 -3.92 4.66 7.55
N ALA A 166 -3.37 5.11 8.68
CA ALA A 166 -4.15 5.72 9.74
C ALA A 166 -4.95 6.92 9.20
N ASN A 167 -6.22 7.02 9.56
CA ASN A 167 -7.16 8.08 9.17
C ASN A 167 -7.57 8.13 7.68
N ILE A 168 -7.06 7.26 6.81
CA ILE A 168 -7.52 7.17 5.41
C ILE A 168 -8.33 5.89 5.20
N GLY A 169 -7.77 4.74 5.57
CA GLY A 169 -8.40 3.45 5.35
C GLY A 169 -7.41 2.35 4.98
N ARG A 170 -7.97 1.23 4.50
CA ARG A 170 -7.20 0.08 4.02
C ARG A 170 -7.31 0.01 2.51
N PHE A 171 -6.20 -0.32 1.87
CA PHE A 171 -6.09 -0.38 0.43
C PHE A 171 -5.43 -1.69 0.03
N ARG A 172 -5.89 -2.26 -1.08
CA ARG A 172 -5.21 -3.36 -1.75
C ARG A 172 -4.42 -2.81 -2.92
N PHE A 173 -3.12 -3.00 -2.90
CA PHE A 173 -2.21 -2.61 -3.95
C PHE A 173 -1.86 -3.81 -4.80
N ASN A 174 -1.92 -3.62 -6.11
CA ASN A 174 -1.42 -4.54 -7.11
C ASN A 174 -0.36 -3.79 -7.93
N VAL A 175 0.89 -4.19 -7.79
CA VAL A 175 2.03 -3.63 -8.50
C VAL A 175 2.44 -4.61 -9.58
N TYR A 176 2.69 -4.12 -10.78
CA TYR A 176 3.06 -4.94 -11.93
C TYR A 176 4.08 -4.22 -12.81
N ARG A 177 4.80 -4.98 -13.62
CA ARG A 177 5.72 -4.45 -14.62
C ARG A 177 5.19 -4.69 -16.03
N GLN A 178 4.93 -3.62 -16.77
CA GLN A 178 4.41 -3.67 -18.14
C GLN A 178 5.39 -2.98 -19.09
N LYS A 179 5.82 -3.69 -20.15
CA LYS A 179 6.78 -3.17 -21.16
C LYS A 179 8.05 -2.55 -20.54
N GLY A 180 8.54 -3.13 -19.45
CA GLY A 180 9.73 -2.66 -18.74
C GLY A 180 9.48 -1.53 -17.74
N CYS A 181 8.30 -0.90 -17.78
CA CYS A 181 7.87 0.15 -16.85
C CYS A 181 7.10 -0.43 -15.66
N VAL A 182 7.21 0.22 -14.51
CA VAL A 182 6.45 -0.15 -13.30
C VAL A 182 5.11 0.58 -13.31
N GLY A 183 4.04 -0.14 -13.01
CA GLY A 183 2.70 0.42 -12.81
C GLY A 183 2.05 -0.20 -11.59
N PHE A 184 1.01 0.45 -11.08
CA PHE A 184 0.23 -0.12 -9.99
C PHE A 184 -1.22 0.31 -10.05
N ALA A 185 -2.08 -0.55 -9.51
CA ALA A 185 -3.47 -0.28 -9.27
C ALA A 185 -3.76 -0.46 -7.79
N MET A 186 -4.56 0.43 -7.22
CA MET A 186 -5.00 0.33 -5.84
C MET A 186 -6.52 0.33 -5.76
N ARG A 187 -7.06 -0.43 -4.81
CA ARG A 187 -8.49 -0.49 -4.51
C ARG A 187 -8.73 -0.14 -3.05
N ALA A 188 -9.67 0.76 -2.80
CA ALA A 188 -10.11 1.06 -1.45
C ALA A 188 -10.91 -0.11 -0.87
N ILE A 189 -10.55 -0.56 0.33
CA ILE A 189 -11.31 -1.55 1.11
C ILE A 189 -12.15 -0.78 2.14
N PRO A 190 -13.49 -0.85 2.08
CA PRO A 190 -14.34 -0.16 3.05
C PRO A 190 -14.07 -0.69 4.46
N ALA A 191 -13.94 0.23 5.42
CA ALA A 191 -13.71 -0.12 6.83
C ALA A 191 -14.96 -0.72 7.50
N ILE A 192 -16.14 -0.27 7.09
CA ILE A 192 -17.42 -0.75 7.61
C ILE A 192 -17.93 -1.83 6.66
N ILE A 193 -18.10 -3.04 7.20
CA ILE A 193 -18.76 -4.13 6.48
C ILE A 193 -20.26 -3.82 6.48
N PRO A 194 -20.91 -3.65 5.31
CA PRO A 194 -22.33 -3.36 5.25
C PRO A 194 -23.15 -4.53 5.81
N SER A 195 -24.25 -4.21 6.50
CA SER A 195 -25.16 -5.24 7.00
C SER A 195 -25.93 -5.91 5.85
N ILE A 196 -26.44 -7.11 6.10
CA ILE A 196 -27.21 -7.89 5.10
C ILE A 196 -28.39 -7.06 4.55
N ASP A 197 -29.05 -6.26 5.40
CA ASP A 197 -30.14 -5.36 4.99
C ASP A 197 -29.69 -4.23 4.06
N GLN A 198 -28.49 -3.69 4.25
CA GLN A 198 -27.92 -2.63 3.41
C GLN A 198 -27.52 -3.12 2.03
N LEU A 199 -27.18 -4.41 1.91
CA LEU A 199 -26.81 -5.05 0.65
C LEU A 199 -28.01 -5.30 -0.27
N ARG A 200 -29.24 -4.98 0.16
CA ARG A 200 -30.50 -5.19 -0.58
C ARG A 200 -30.61 -6.61 -1.16
N LEU A 201 -30.10 -7.59 -0.42
CA LEU A 201 -30.13 -8.99 -0.85
C LEU A 201 -31.57 -9.54 -0.78
N PRO A 202 -31.94 -10.47 -1.66
CA PRO A 202 -33.19 -11.20 -1.57
C PRO A 202 -33.32 -11.89 -0.21
N SER A 203 -34.54 -12.01 0.30
CA SER A 203 -34.82 -12.61 1.62
C SER A 203 -34.34 -14.05 1.78
N ILE A 204 -34.07 -14.77 0.68
CA ILE A 204 -33.51 -16.13 0.72
C ILE A 204 -32.04 -16.16 1.19
N LEU A 205 -31.33 -15.03 1.12
CA LEU A 205 -29.94 -14.87 1.55
C LEU A 205 -29.80 -14.17 2.90
N LYS A 206 -30.93 -13.85 3.55
CA LYS A 206 -30.98 -13.27 4.90
C LYS A 206 -30.95 -14.34 5.97
#